data_AF-A0AA38L2K4-F1
#
_entry.id   AF-A0AA38L2K4-F1
#
_cell.length_a   1.000
_cell.length_b   1.000
_cell.length_c   1.000
_cell.angle_alpha   90.00
_cell.angle_beta   90.00
_cell.angle_gamma   90.00
#
_symmetry.space_group_name_H-M   'P 1'
#
loop_
_entity.id
_entity.type
_entity.pdbx_description
1 polymer ?
#
loop_
_entity_poly.entity_id
_entity_poly.type
_entity_poly.pdbx_seq_one_letter_code
_entity_poly.pdbx_strand_id
1 'polypeptide(L)'
;MANRLEFNPALMPCPDFMDEFYAALHNSLIIDPNHAGINNNQEAANHLKEQWEVVNTWLLLADQEEANQRREEAEELQKQRESEDRERLSVGYHKKRWRYSGWCRGWVKKPLSWLKCKAAGLNANRRKQLQV
;
A
#
# COMPACT_ATOMS: atom_id res chain seq x y z
N MET A 1 16.19 20.75 -8.76
CA MET A 1 15.25 19.84 -8.08
C MET A 1 14.37 20.70 -7.21
N ALA A 2 13.08 20.81 -7.54
CA ALA A 2 12.17 21.65 -6.77
C ALA A 2 11.82 20.92 -5.47
N ASN A 3 12.13 21.52 -4.33
CA ASN A 3 11.58 21.10 -3.05
C ASN A 3 10.07 21.30 -3.14
N ARG A 4 9.33 20.21 -3.41
CA ARG A 4 7.87 20.23 -3.35
C ARG A 4 7.52 20.49 -1.89
N LEU A 5 6.97 21.66 -1.60
CA LEU A 5 6.41 21.93 -0.28
C LEU A 5 5.40 20.80 0.00
N GLU A 6 5.64 20.03 1.06
CA GLU A 6 4.70 19.03 1.55
C GLU A 6 3.53 19.79 2.17
N PHE A 7 2.54 20.11 1.34
CA PHE A 7 1.29 20.70 1.79
C PHE A 7 0.47 19.62 2.50
N ASN A 8 0.30 19.75 3.81
CA ASN A 8 -0.56 18.88 4.60
C ASN A 8 -1.82 19.65 5.03
N PRO A 9 -2.98 19.39 4.41
CA PRO A 9 -4.22 20.09 4.74
C PRO A 9 -4.67 19.87 6.19
N ALA A 10 -4.31 18.76 6.83
CA ALA A 10 -4.68 18.46 8.22
C ALA A 10 -4.00 19.35 9.25
N LEU A 11 -2.88 19.98 8.89
CA LEU A 11 -2.13 20.88 9.78
C LEU A 11 -2.46 22.35 9.56
N MET A 12 -3.39 22.66 8.64
CA MET A 12 -3.72 24.03 8.29
C MET A 12 -4.66 24.62 9.36
N PRO A 13 -4.22 25.64 10.14
CA PRO A 13 -5.08 26.26 11.12
C PRO A 13 -6.19 27.07 10.43
N CYS A 14 -7.38 27.09 11.02
CA CYS A 14 -8.44 28.00 10.61
C CYS A 14 -7.95 29.44 10.82
N PRO A 15 -7.94 30.29 9.79
CA PRO A 15 -7.64 31.70 9.97
C PRO A 15 -8.60 32.36 10.96
N ASP A 16 -8.14 33.38 11.67
CA ASP A 16 -9.03 34.26 12.42
C ASP A 16 -9.69 35.23 11.45
N PHE A 17 -10.87 34.87 10.97
CA PHE A 17 -11.58 35.70 10.01
C PHE A 17 -12.07 37.01 10.61
N MET A 18 -12.06 37.21 11.93
CA MET A 18 -12.40 38.50 12.54
C MET A 18 -11.26 39.52 12.48
N ASP A 19 -10.06 39.10 12.07
CA ASP A 19 -8.88 39.96 11.98
C ASP A 19 -9.07 41.11 10.97
N GLU A 20 -8.39 42.23 11.21
CA GLU A 20 -8.42 43.43 10.36
C GLU A 20 -7.97 43.13 8.92
N PHE A 21 -7.12 42.11 8.75
CA PHE A 21 -6.71 41.61 7.44
C PHE A 21 -7.92 41.26 6.54
N TYR A 22 -9.02 40.79 7.11
CA TYR A 22 -10.23 40.39 6.40
C TYR A 22 -11.29 41.49 6.33
N ALA A 23 -11.04 42.69 6.86
CA ALA A 23 -12.03 43.78 6.91
C ALA A 23 -12.55 44.18 5.52
N ALA A 24 -11.68 44.20 4.50
CA ALA A 24 -12.09 44.48 3.13
C ALA A 24 -13.02 43.40 2.56
N LEU A 25 -12.75 42.12 2.89
CA LEU A 25 -13.57 40.99 2.50
C LEU A 25 -14.94 41.05 3.20
N HIS A 26 -14.99 41.37 4.49
CA HIS A 26 -16.25 41.58 5.20
C HIS A 26 -17.11 42.66 4.55
N ASN A 27 -16.52 43.82 4.27
CA ASN A 27 -17.24 44.92 3.62
C ASN A 27 -17.77 44.51 2.25
N SER A 28 -16.99 43.75 1.47
CA SER A 28 -17.47 43.24 0.18
C SER A 28 -18.65 42.30 0.33
N LEU A 29 -18.62 41.38 1.29
CA LEU A 29 -19.72 40.43 1.55
C LEU A 29 -20.99 41.12 2.05
N ILE A 30 -20.85 42.16 2.87
CA ILE A 30 -21.99 42.94 3.40
C ILE A 30 -22.67 43.77 2.31
N ILE A 31 -21.91 44.28 1.35
CA ILE A 31 -22.42 45.13 0.27
C ILE A 31 -22.92 44.28 -0.92
N ASP A 32 -22.47 43.03 -1.04
CA ASP A 32 -22.82 42.16 -2.16
C ASP A 32 -24.32 41.80 -2.15
N PRO A 33 -25.08 42.21 -3.18
CA PRO A 33 -26.51 41.88 -3.27
C PRO A 33 -26.78 40.37 -3.41
N ASN A 34 -25.79 39.56 -3.79
CA ASN A 34 -25.94 38.10 -3.89
C ASN A 34 -25.88 37.40 -2.53
N HIS A 35 -25.38 38.08 -1.50
CA HIS A 35 -25.28 37.56 -0.14
C HIS A 35 -26.33 38.20 0.78
N ALA A 36 -27.58 38.21 0.31
CA ALA A 36 -28.73 38.71 1.06
C ALA A 36 -28.89 37.92 2.38
N GLY A 37 -28.40 38.50 3.48
CA GLY A 37 -28.36 37.86 4.79
C GLY A 37 -27.10 38.17 5.59
N ILE A 38 -26.02 38.60 4.93
CA ILE A 38 -24.80 39.06 5.59
C ILE A 38 -24.89 40.58 5.75
N ASN A 39 -25.14 41.05 6.96
CA ASN A 39 -25.37 42.46 7.28
C ASN A 39 -24.32 43.04 8.24
N ASN A 40 -23.48 42.21 8.83
CA ASN A 40 -22.45 42.63 9.78
C ASN A 40 -21.17 41.79 9.66
N ASN A 41 -20.09 42.26 10.29
CA ASN A 41 -18.78 41.61 10.24
C ASN A 41 -18.77 40.21 10.86
N GLN A 42 -19.60 39.95 11.87
CA GLN A 42 -19.67 38.64 12.51
C GLN A 42 -20.28 37.59 11.56
N GLU A 43 -21.36 37.95 10.87
CA GLU A 43 -21.98 37.09 9.86
C GLU A 43 -21.04 36.86 8.67
N ALA A 44 -20.30 37.89 8.25
CA ALA A 44 -19.31 37.77 7.19
C ALA A 44 -18.16 36.82 7.58
N ALA A 45 -17.62 36.95 8.79
CA ALA A 45 -16.58 36.07 9.30
C ALA A 45 -17.07 34.62 9.45
N ASN A 46 -18.30 34.42 9.93
CA ASN A 46 -18.91 33.09 10.01
C ASN A 46 -19.06 32.47 8.62
N HIS A 47 -19.52 33.25 7.63
CA HIS A 47 -19.63 32.77 6.25
C HIS A 47 -18.27 32.36 5.68
N LEU A 48 -17.22 33.17 5.90
CA LEU A 48 -15.86 32.83 5.48
C LEU A 48 -15.34 31.56 6.15
N LYS A 49 -15.64 31.37 7.43
CA LYS A 49 -15.29 30.16 8.17
C LYS A 49 -15.98 28.93 7.59
N GLU A 50 -17.28 29.00 7.32
CA GLU A 50 -18.03 27.91 6.70
C GLU A 50 -17.45 27.54 5.32
N GLN A 51 -17.14 28.54 4.49
CA GLN A 51 -16.51 28.31 3.19
C GLN A 51 -15.14 27.63 3.34
N TRP A 52 -14.34 28.08 4.30
CA TRP A 52 -13.04 27.49 4.60
C TRP A 52 -13.18 26.02 5.04
N GLU A 53 -14.12 25.71 5.93
CA GLU A 53 -14.38 24.35 6.42
C GLU A 53 -14.77 23.41 5.27
N VAL A 54 -15.65 23.87 4.37
CA VAL A 54 -16.04 23.10 3.18
C VAL A 54 -14.82 22.78 2.34
N VAL A 55 -14.03 23.79 1.95
CA VAL A 55 -12.84 23.60 1.11
C VAL A 55 -11.82 22.70 1.80
N ASN A 56 -11.55 22.90 3.08
CA ASN A 56 -10.57 22.10 3.82
C ASN A 56 -11.00 20.63 3.91
N THR A 57 -12.31 20.36 4.06
CA THR A 57 -12.85 19.00 4.06
C THR A 57 -12.62 18.31 2.72
N TRP A 58 -12.85 18.99 1.60
CA TRP A 58 -12.56 18.44 0.28
C TRP A 58 -11.08 18.12 0.08
N LEU A 59 -10.19 19.00 0.56
CA LEU A 59 -8.75 18.76 0.50
C LEU A 59 -8.31 17.54 1.31
N LEU A 60 -8.88 17.36 2.50
CA LEU A 60 -8.61 16.19 3.34
C LEU A 60 -9.09 14.89 2.69
N LEU A 61 -10.27 14.90 2.08
CA LEU A 61 -10.82 13.74 1.38
C LEU A 61 -9.97 13.37 0.16
N ALA A 62 -9.51 14.37 -0.61
CA ALA A 62 -8.64 14.12 -1.76
C ALA A 62 -7.30 13.48 -1.34
N ASP A 63 -6.66 14.00 -0.28
CA ASP A 63 -5.41 13.41 0.24
C ASP A 63 -5.62 11.98 0.76
N GLN A 64 -6.76 11.73 1.42
CA GLN A 64 -7.14 10.39 1.86
C GLN A 64 -7.39 9.44 0.68
N GLU A 65 -8.03 9.90 -0.38
CA GLU A 65 -8.28 9.11 -1.59
C GLU A 65 -6.97 8.76 -2.30
N GLU A 66 -6.05 9.71 -2.45
CA GLU A 66 -4.71 9.45 -2.99
C GLU A 66 -3.92 8.45 -2.12
N ALA A 67 -4.06 8.53 -0.79
CA ALA A 67 -3.45 7.56 0.12
C ALA A 67 -4.07 6.17 -0.02
N ASN A 68 -5.39 6.07 -0.25
CA ASN A 68 -6.09 4.81 -0.45
C ASN A 68 -5.72 4.18 -1.80
N GLN A 69 -5.68 4.96 -2.89
CA GLN A 69 -5.25 4.48 -4.21
C GLN A 69 -3.83 3.89 -4.15
N ARG A 70 -2.90 4.56 -3.47
CA ARG A 70 -1.53 4.03 -3.26
C ARG A 70 -1.51 2.70 -2.51
N ARG A 71 -2.44 2.48 -1.58
CA ARG A 71 -2.57 1.20 -0.87
C ARG A 71 -3.15 0.12 -1.77
N GLU A 72 -4.21 0.44 -2.51
CA GLU A 72 -4.83 -0.49 -3.46
C GLU A 72 -3.85 -0.94 -4.54
N GLU A 73 -3.11 -0.01 -5.17
CA GLU A 73 -2.07 -0.33 -6.14
C GLU A 73 -0.97 -1.24 -5.55
N ALA A 74 -0.57 -1.00 -4.30
CA ALA A 74 0.41 -1.83 -3.62
C ALA A 74 -0.12 -3.25 -3.37
N GLU A 75 -1.39 -3.38 -2.98
CA GLU A 75 -2.06 -4.68 -2.80
C GLU A 75 -2.22 -5.42 -4.13
N GLU A 76 -2.57 -4.73 -5.22
CA GLU A 76 -2.67 -5.33 -6.55
C GLU A 76 -1.32 -5.82 -7.05
N LEU A 77 -0.27 -5.01 -6.90
CA LEU A 77 1.10 -5.43 -7.23
C LEU A 77 1.55 -6.63 -6.39
N GLN A 78 1.16 -6.68 -5.12
CA GLN A 78 1.44 -7.83 -4.27
C GLN A 78 0.69 -9.08 -4.75
N LYS A 79 -0.61 -8.99 -5.05
CA LYS A 79 -1.40 -10.10 -5.60
C LYS A 79 -0.84 -10.61 -6.92
N GLN A 80 -0.38 -9.71 -7.80
CA GLN A 80 0.27 -10.09 -9.06
C GLN A 80 1.54 -10.89 -8.80
N ARG A 81 2.42 -10.42 -7.90
CA ARG A 81 3.64 -11.16 -7.52
C ARG A 81 3.33 -12.56 -6.96
N GLU A 82 2.33 -12.68 -6.09
CA GLU A 82 1.92 -13.97 -5.53
C GLU A 82 1.38 -14.92 -6.61
N SER A 83 0.62 -14.40 -7.58
CA SER A 83 0.14 -15.19 -8.72
C SER A 83 1.28 -15.66 -9.63
N GLU A 84 2.23 -14.78 -9.96
CA GLU A 84 3.42 -15.12 -10.75
C GLU A 84 4.29 -16.16 -10.04
N ASP A 85 4.49 -16.03 -8.73
CA ASP A 85 5.26 -17.00 -7.95
C ASP A 85 4.56 -18.35 -7.89
N ARG A 86 3.23 -18.37 -7.79
CA ARG A 86 2.42 -19.61 -7.86
C ARG A 86 2.55 -20.28 -9.23
N GLU A 87 2.56 -19.51 -10.32
CA GLU A 87 2.79 -20.03 -11.67
C GLU A 87 4.23 -20.53 -11.86
N ARG A 88 5.23 -19.79 -11.38
CA ARG A 88 6.63 -20.24 -11.43
C ARG A 88 6.84 -21.54 -10.66
N LEU A 89 6.19 -21.69 -9.51
CA LEU A 89 6.19 -22.94 -8.75
C LEU A 89 5.51 -24.05 -9.54
N SER A 90 4.35 -23.83 -10.14
CA SER A 90 3.63 -24.87 -10.91
C SER A 90 4.43 -25.34 -12.15
N VAL A 91 5.05 -24.41 -12.89
CA VAL A 91 5.96 -24.70 -14.01
C VAL A 91 7.22 -25.43 -13.52
N GLY A 92 7.77 -25.03 -12.36
CA GLY A 92 8.89 -25.69 -11.70
C GLY A 92 8.58 -27.13 -11.28
N TYR A 93 7.38 -27.39 -10.74
CA TYR A 93 6.88 -28.73 -10.42
C TYR A 93 6.73 -29.58 -11.69
N HIS A 94 6.21 -29.00 -12.78
CA HIS A 94 6.08 -29.72 -14.04
C HIS A 94 7.47 -30.08 -14.61
N LYS A 95 8.41 -29.13 -14.66
CA LYS A 95 9.78 -29.36 -15.16
C LYS A 95 10.56 -30.40 -14.34
N LYS A 96 10.36 -30.45 -13.01
CA LYS A 96 10.92 -31.51 -12.14
C LYS A 96 10.26 -32.87 -12.38
N ARG A 97 8.94 -32.91 -12.60
CA ARG A 97 8.20 -34.14 -12.94
C ARG A 97 8.67 -34.75 -14.27
N TRP A 98 8.97 -33.93 -15.28
CA TRP A 98 9.53 -34.39 -16.56
C TRP A 98 11.00 -34.81 -16.49
N ARG A 99 11.83 -34.21 -15.62
CA ARG A 99 13.19 -34.71 -15.35
C ARG A 99 13.18 -36.10 -14.72
N TYR A 100 12.24 -36.39 -13.82
CA TYR A 100 12.11 -37.72 -13.21
C TYR A 100 11.50 -38.77 -14.15
N SER A 101 10.63 -38.39 -15.08
CA SER A 101 10.08 -39.33 -16.08
C SER A 101 10.98 -39.55 -17.30
N GLY A 102 11.86 -38.58 -17.63
CA GLY A 102 12.88 -38.71 -18.67
C GLY A 102 14.05 -39.62 -18.29
N TRP A 103 14.36 -39.76 -17.00
CA TRP A 103 15.35 -40.74 -16.50
C TRP A 103 14.82 -42.18 -16.48
N CYS A 104 13.53 -42.41 -16.74
CA CYS A 104 12.92 -43.74 -16.72
C CYS A 104 12.68 -44.34 -18.12
N ARG A 105 13.04 -43.68 -19.22
CA ARG A 105 12.89 -44.22 -20.60
C ARG A 105 14.19 -44.78 -21.22
N GLY A 106 15.19 -45.07 -20.40
CA GLY A 106 16.44 -45.72 -20.85
C GLY A 106 16.86 -46.95 -20.05
N TRP A 107 16.13 -47.30 -18.97
CA TRP A 107 16.45 -48.50 -18.20
C TRP A 107 15.69 -49.68 -18.77
N VAL A 108 16.37 -50.36 -19.69
CA VAL A 108 16.15 -51.77 -20.02
C VAL A 108 15.75 -52.53 -18.75
N LYS A 109 14.63 -53.25 -18.84
CA LYS A 109 14.19 -54.23 -17.84
C LYS A 109 15.37 -55.14 -17.48
N LYS A 110 16.05 -54.85 -16.36
CA LYS A 110 16.87 -55.82 -15.63
C LYS A 110 16.08 -56.24 -14.39
N PRO A 111 16.04 -57.54 -14.07
CA PRO A 111 15.21 -58.06 -12.98
C PRO A 111 15.67 -57.52 -11.63
N LEU A 112 14.68 -57.33 -10.76
CA LEU A 112 14.78 -56.90 -9.37
C LEU A 112 16.04 -57.43 -8.65
N SER A 113 16.93 -56.52 -8.25
CA SER A 113 17.90 -56.75 -7.17
C SER A 113 18.26 -55.42 -6.51
N TRP A 114 17.29 -54.79 -5.85
CA TRP A 114 17.52 -53.60 -5.00
C TRP A 114 17.35 -53.90 -3.51
N LEU A 115 17.74 -55.11 -3.10
CA LEU A 115 18.05 -55.42 -1.71
C LEU A 115 19.57 -55.30 -1.49
N LYS A 116 20.11 -54.07 -1.52
CA LYS A 116 21.34 -53.65 -0.82
C LYS A 116 21.74 -52.24 -1.23
N CYS A 117 21.20 -51.25 -0.51
CA CYS A 117 21.84 -49.95 -0.28
C CYS A 117 21.45 -49.46 1.12
N LYS A 118 21.96 -50.15 2.13
CA LYS A 118 22.02 -49.70 3.54
C LYS A 118 23.32 -50.23 4.15
N ALA A 119 24.46 -49.77 3.65
CA ALA A 119 25.77 -50.01 4.29
C ALA A 119 26.88 -49.11 3.71
N ALA A 120 26.67 -47.80 3.64
CA ALA A 120 27.74 -46.81 3.57
C ALA A 120 27.12 -45.41 3.64
N GLY A 121 27.31 -44.68 4.75
CA GLY A 121 27.02 -43.24 4.77
C GLY A 121 26.17 -42.69 5.92
N LEU A 122 25.70 -43.51 6.87
CA LEU A 122 25.02 -43.02 8.08
C LEU A 122 25.60 -43.65 9.35
N ASN A 123 26.91 -43.54 9.52
CA ASN A 123 27.55 -43.88 10.80
C ASN A 123 28.76 -43.00 11.10
N ALA A 124 28.61 -41.68 10.92
CA ALA A 124 29.68 -40.71 11.22
C ALA A 124 29.23 -39.50 12.05
N ASN A 125 27.99 -39.44 12.58
CA ASN A 125 27.57 -38.28 13.38
C ASN A 125 26.66 -38.57 14.58
N ARG A 126 26.71 -39.78 15.16
CA ARG A 126 25.95 -40.15 16.37
C ARG A 126 26.77 -40.94 17.41
N ARG A 127 28.05 -40.62 17.57
CA ARG A 127 28.94 -41.20 18.61
C ARG A 127 29.87 -40.17 19.27
N LYS A 128 29.37 -38.95 19.53
CA LYS A 128 30.06 -37.95 20.37
C LYS A 128 29.11 -37.21 21.33
N GLN A 129 28.09 -37.91 21.82
CA GLN A 129 27.28 -37.49 22.96
C GLN A 129 27.08 -38.77 23.78
N LEU A 130 27.46 -38.76 25.06
CA LEU A 130 27.56 -39.88 26.02
C LEU A 130 28.94 -40.53 26.14
N GLN A 131 29.89 -39.76 26.66
CA GLN A 131 30.77 -40.24 27.73
C GLN A 131 30.54 -39.33 28.94
N VAL A 132 29.84 -39.86 29.92
CA VAL A 132 30.00 -39.55 31.35
C VAL A 132 30.77 -40.73 31.92
#